data_AF-F8UWJ7-F1
#
_entry.id   AF-F8UWJ7-F1
#
_cell.length_a   1.000
_cell.length_b   1.000
_cell.length_c   1.000
_cell.angle_alpha   90.00
_cell.angle_beta   90.00
_cell.angle_gamma   90.00
#
_symmetry.space_group_name_H-M   'P 1'
#
loop_
_entity.id
_entity.type
_entity.pdbx_description
1 polymer ?
#
loop_
_entity_poly.entity_id
_entity_poly.type
_entity_poly.pdbx_seq_one_letter_code
_entity_poly.pdbx_strand_id
1 'polypeptide(L)'
;MPDQARSPSAPATTSNISDRQHTQPQPAKDDKSQQADVKSPESSREQSEQVEEEAAAEADDESDDEEPETGDEIIDMETFQQIMDMDEEDEVDEDSDEKHSFSKGIVWGYFTQAEETFKDMEDALSRKDLSKLSSLGHFLKGSSAALGIIKVQASCEKMQHYGNLRDEEAGADLDDAEALKRIDALLVKCKKDYKAAKNWMVKMYDDLK
;
A
#
# COMPACT_ATOMS: atom_id res chain seq x y z
N MET A 1 -40.36 19.32 -56.68
CA MET A 1 -39.30 19.40 -55.65
C MET A 1 -39.75 20.40 -54.60
N PRO A 2 -39.47 20.20 -53.30
CA PRO A 2 -39.48 18.96 -52.52
C PRO A 2 -40.54 19.13 -51.36
N ASP A 3 -40.67 18.32 -50.30
CA ASP A 3 -40.06 17.03 -49.96
C ASP A 3 -41.09 16.05 -49.32
N GLN A 4 -40.88 15.56 -48.10
CA GLN A 4 -41.63 14.49 -47.43
C GLN A 4 -42.24 14.91 -46.08
N ALA A 5 -43.37 14.29 -45.73
CA ALA A 5 -43.79 14.06 -44.34
C ALA A 5 -44.33 12.63 -44.19
N ARG A 6 -43.48 11.71 -43.73
CA ARG A 6 -43.84 10.34 -43.34
C ARG A 6 -43.73 10.21 -41.83
N SER A 7 -44.85 9.97 -41.14
CA SER A 7 -44.87 9.58 -39.73
C SER A 7 -45.03 8.06 -39.62
N PRO A 8 -44.09 7.32 -39.00
CA PRO A 8 -44.21 5.88 -38.80
C PRO A 8 -45.01 5.53 -37.53
N SER A 9 -45.80 4.47 -37.60
CA SER A 9 -46.56 3.90 -36.48
C SER A 9 -45.66 3.26 -35.42
N ALA A 10 -46.09 3.29 -34.16
CA ALA A 10 -45.46 2.55 -33.07
C ALA A 10 -45.76 1.03 -33.16
N PRO A 11 -44.76 0.16 -32.90
CA PRO A 11 -44.99 -1.24 -32.55
C PRO A 11 -45.04 -1.41 -31.01
N ALA A 12 -46.03 -2.15 -30.52
CA ALA A 12 -46.05 -2.61 -29.13
C ALA A 12 -45.09 -3.79 -28.96
N THR A 13 -44.29 -3.78 -27.88
CA THR A 13 -43.49 -4.93 -27.46
C THR A 13 -43.87 -5.30 -26.03
N THR A 14 -44.42 -6.49 -25.85
CA THR A 14 -44.85 -7.05 -24.57
C THR A 14 -43.67 -7.59 -23.77
N SER A 15 -43.45 -7.05 -22.58
CA SER A 15 -42.49 -7.59 -21.60
C SER A 15 -42.94 -8.97 -21.11
N ASN A 16 -42.23 -10.02 -21.52
CA ASN A 16 -42.57 -11.39 -21.17
C ASN A 16 -41.85 -11.81 -19.87
N ILE A 17 -42.46 -11.49 -18.72
CA ILE A 17 -42.01 -11.94 -17.39
C ILE A 17 -42.66 -13.30 -17.12
N SER A 18 -41.91 -14.38 -17.30
CA SER A 18 -42.38 -15.74 -16.96
C SER A 18 -42.07 -16.08 -15.51
N ASP A 19 -42.97 -15.65 -14.62
CA ASP A 19 -43.06 -16.15 -13.26
C ASP A 19 -43.59 -17.60 -13.26
N ARG A 20 -42.88 -18.54 -12.64
CA ARG A 20 -43.36 -19.91 -12.40
C ARG A 20 -43.00 -20.37 -11.00
N GLN A 21 -43.99 -20.26 -10.12
CA GLN A 21 -44.07 -20.92 -8.83
C GLN A 21 -43.89 -22.46 -8.95
N HIS A 22 -43.03 -23.07 -8.12
CA HIS A 22 -43.41 -24.31 -7.41
C HIS A 22 -42.54 -24.65 -6.18
N THR A 23 -43.22 -24.75 -5.03
CA THR A 23 -42.99 -25.69 -3.90
C THR A 23 -41.58 -25.96 -3.35
N GLN A 24 -41.40 -25.54 -2.10
CA GLN A 24 -40.63 -26.24 -1.07
C GLN A 24 -41.24 -27.62 -0.75
N PRO A 25 -40.43 -28.62 -0.37
CA PRO A 25 -40.71 -29.35 0.89
C PRO A 25 -39.48 -29.44 1.81
N GLN A 26 -39.73 -29.47 3.12
CA GLN A 26 -38.75 -29.79 4.17
C GLN A 26 -38.67 -31.34 4.41
N PRO A 27 -38.13 -31.85 5.53
CA PRO A 27 -36.74 -32.28 5.64
C PRO A 27 -36.59 -33.79 5.90
N ALA A 28 -35.43 -34.36 5.58
CA ALA A 28 -35.03 -35.68 6.08
C ALA A 28 -34.15 -35.51 7.33
N LYS A 29 -34.54 -36.18 8.42
CA LYS A 29 -33.77 -36.30 9.67
C LYS A 29 -33.40 -37.78 9.90
N ASP A 30 -32.57 -38.00 10.92
CA ASP A 30 -32.39 -39.26 11.65
C ASP A 30 -31.54 -40.35 10.95
N ASP A 31 -30.60 -41.05 11.61
CA ASP A 31 -30.03 -40.90 12.97
C ASP A 31 -28.71 -41.70 13.13
N LYS A 32 -27.98 -41.40 14.22
CA LYS A 32 -27.05 -42.26 14.99
C LYS A 32 -25.65 -42.67 14.46
N SER A 33 -24.69 -41.90 14.97
CA SER A 33 -23.65 -42.36 15.92
C SER A 33 -22.52 -43.30 15.48
N GLN A 34 -21.30 -42.80 15.73
CA GLN A 34 -20.61 -43.23 16.96
C GLN A 34 -19.75 -42.14 17.60
N GLN A 35 -19.66 -42.23 18.92
CA GLN A 35 -19.04 -41.29 19.85
C GLN A 35 -17.73 -41.91 20.36
N ALA A 36 -16.67 -41.12 20.48
CA ALA A 36 -15.46 -41.52 21.20
C ALA A 36 -14.94 -40.31 22.00
N ASP A 37 -14.90 -40.49 23.31
CA ASP A 37 -14.69 -39.47 24.34
C ASP A 37 -13.27 -39.55 24.93
N VAL A 38 -12.71 -38.40 25.33
CA VAL A 38 -11.48 -38.20 26.15
C VAL A 38 -10.16 -38.86 25.62
N LYS A 39 -8.94 -38.36 25.90
CA LYS A 39 -8.45 -37.61 27.07
C LYS A 39 -7.09 -36.94 26.76
N SER A 40 -6.77 -35.82 27.41
CA SER A 40 -5.37 -35.42 27.61
C SER A 40 -4.61 -36.46 28.45
N PRO A 41 -3.27 -36.42 28.42
CA PRO A 41 -2.60 -36.04 29.67
C PRO A 41 -1.51 -34.97 29.50
N GLU A 42 -1.41 -34.12 30.51
CA GLU A 42 -0.27 -33.24 30.76
C GLU A 42 0.98 -34.02 31.25
N SER A 43 2.09 -33.27 31.27
CA SER A 43 3.16 -33.32 32.29
C SER A 43 4.33 -34.29 32.09
N SER A 44 5.43 -33.71 31.62
CA SER A 44 6.83 -33.84 32.09
C SER A 44 7.60 -32.73 31.34
N ARG A 45 8.20 -31.67 31.91
CA ARG A 45 8.81 -31.42 33.24
C ARG A 45 9.84 -32.52 33.55
N GLU A 46 11.15 -32.29 33.67
CA GLU A 46 12.03 -31.09 33.73
C GLU A 46 13.22 -31.33 32.74
N GLN A 47 14.20 -30.45 32.46
CA GLN A 47 14.88 -29.49 33.34
C GLN A 47 15.76 -28.50 32.53
N SER A 48 15.95 -27.29 33.08
CA SER A 48 17.11 -26.38 32.92
C SER A 48 17.83 -26.22 31.58
N GLU A 49 17.87 -24.98 31.08
CA GLU A 49 19.11 -24.18 31.11
C GLU A 49 18.78 -22.68 31.07
N GLN A 50 19.31 -21.93 32.03
CA GLN A 50 19.38 -20.46 32.02
C GLN A 50 20.85 -20.12 31.79
N VAL A 51 21.14 -19.33 30.76
CA VAL A 51 22.41 -18.60 30.62
C VAL A 51 22.07 -17.19 30.14
N GLU A 52 22.87 -16.23 30.57
CA GLU A 52 22.50 -14.83 30.66
C GLU A 52 22.65 -14.03 29.36
N GLU A 53 22.04 -12.85 29.42
CA GLU A 53 22.28 -11.65 28.63
C GLU A 53 23.77 -11.27 28.51
N GLU A 54 24.26 -11.08 27.29
CA GLU A 54 25.24 -10.06 26.84
C GLU A 54 25.11 -10.03 25.29
N ALA A 55 24.66 -8.96 24.63
CA ALA A 55 25.18 -7.60 24.51
C ALA A 55 26.35 -7.45 23.51
N ALA A 56 26.15 -6.50 22.59
CA ALA A 56 27.15 -5.76 21.79
C ALA A 56 27.74 -6.34 20.46
N ALA A 57 27.63 -5.47 19.45
CA ALA A 57 28.65 -5.08 18.46
C ALA A 57 28.96 -5.97 17.23
N GLU A 58 28.37 -5.57 16.09
CA GLU A 58 29.04 -5.16 14.83
C GLU A 58 28.18 -3.96 14.34
N ALA A 59 28.60 -2.70 14.11
CA ALA A 59 29.71 -2.12 13.32
C ALA A 59 29.66 -2.60 11.84
N ASP A 60 29.70 -1.79 10.77
CA ASP A 60 29.94 -0.35 10.50
C ASP A 60 28.69 0.24 9.79
N ASP A 61 28.33 1.53 9.87
CA ASP A 61 29.08 2.74 9.43
C ASP A 61 29.44 2.78 7.93
N GLU A 62 28.41 2.84 7.08
CA GLU A 62 28.52 3.55 5.79
C GLU A 62 28.01 4.98 6.04
N SER A 63 28.94 5.88 6.34
CA SER A 63 28.70 7.32 6.38
C SER A 63 28.42 7.83 4.96
N ASP A 64 27.17 7.78 4.52
CA ASP A 64 26.69 8.51 3.35
C ASP A 64 26.86 10.01 3.66
N ASP A 65 27.89 10.63 3.10
CA ASP A 65 28.18 12.07 3.18
C ASP A 65 27.22 12.84 2.24
N GLU A 66 25.91 12.57 2.38
CA GLU A 66 24.87 13.41 1.79
C GLU A 66 24.70 14.65 2.69
N GLU A 67 24.73 15.84 2.08
CA GLU A 67 24.43 17.10 2.77
C GLU A 67 23.06 17.01 3.48
N PRO A 68 22.80 17.81 4.54
CA PRO A 68 21.53 17.75 5.26
C PRO A 68 20.36 18.13 4.35
N GLU A 69 19.79 17.09 3.73
CA GLU A 69 18.60 17.09 2.89
C GLU A 69 17.53 17.99 3.48
N THR A 70 17.22 19.05 2.75
CA THR A 70 16.26 20.05 3.20
C THR A 70 14.84 19.48 3.13
N GLY A 71 13.92 19.99 3.96
CA GLY A 71 12.55 19.48 4.01
C GLY A 71 11.90 19.46 2.62
N ASP A 72 12.18 20.49 1.82
CA ASP A 72 11.65 20.71 0.47
C ASP A 72 12.18 19.69 -0.57
N GLU A 73 13.28 18.98 -0.30
CA GLU A 73 13.84 17.93 -1.17
C GLU A 73 13.25 16.54 -0.86
N ILE A 74 12.64 16.40 0.31
CA ILE A 74 12.02 15.17 0.80
C ILE A 74 10.49 15.22 0.58
N ILE A 75 9.87 16.33 1.00
CA ILE A 75 8.42 16.58 1.00
C ILE A 75 8.11 17.87 0.21
N ASP A 76 7.20 17.76 -0.75
CA ASP A 76 6.53 18.91 -1.35
C ASP A 76 5.57 19.53 -0.34
N MET A 77 6.04 20.61 0.30
CA MET A 77 5.29 21.35 1.29
C MET A 77 4.03 22.02 0.73
N GLU A 78 3.94 22.33 -0.57
CA GLU A 78 2.71 22.89 -1.17
C GLU A 78 1.61 21.83 -1.22
N THR A 79 1.95 20.61 -1.65
CA THR A 79 1.02 19.47 -1.62
C THR A 79 0.68 19.06 -0.19
N PHE A 80 1.67 19.03 0.71
CA PHE A 80 1.44 18.58 2.09
C PHE A 80 0.62 19.57 2.92
N GLN A 81 0.83 20.88 2.75
CA GLN A 81 0.06 21.92 3.45
C GLN A 81 -1.44 21.82 3.14
N GLN A 82 -1.82 21.50 1.89
CA GLN A 82 -3.24 21.30 1.51
C GLN A 82 -3.94 20.20 2.34
N ILE A 83 -3.19 19.26 2.92
CA ILE A 83 -3.72 18.19 3.77
C ILE A 83 -3.83 18.67 5.23
N MET A 84 -2.90 19.51 5.69
CA MET A 84 -2.96 20.11 7.02
C MET A 84 -4.04 21.20 7.10
N ASP A 85 -4.27 21.95 6.02
CA ASP A 85 -5.36 22.93 5.92
C ASP A 85 -6.75 22.28 6.13
N MET A 86 -6.88 20.97 5.83
CA MET A 86 -8.10 20.19 6.11
C MET A 86 -8.28 19.87 7.61
N ASP A 87 -7.24 19.90 8.44
CA ASP A 87 -7.40 19.81 9.90
C ASP A 87 -7.97 21.12 10.47
N GLU A 88 -7.61 22.28 9.87
CA GLU A 88 -8.03 23.60 10.37
C GLU A 88 -9.51 23.92 10.13
N GLU A 89 -10.22 23.13 9.32
CA GLU A 89 -11.67 23.24 9.11
C GLU A 89 -12.50 22.60 10.25
N ASP A 90 -11.91 21.73 11.07
CA ASP A 90 -12.60 21.16 12.24
C ASP A 90 -12.54 22.14 13.42
N GLU A 91 -13.70 22.55 13.95
CA GLU A 91 -13.83 23.40 15.16
C GLU A 91 -13.45 22.66 16.46
N VAL A 92 -12.26 22.06 16.51
CA VAL A 92 -11.67 21.53 17.75
C VAL A 92 -11.17 22.66 18.63
N ASP A 93 -11.36 22.49 19.94
CA ASP A 93 -10.95 23.45 20.97
C ASP A 93 -9.44 23.75 20.84
N GLU A 94 -9.03 25.02 20.90
CA GLU A 94 -7.67 25.47 20.55
C GLU A 94 -6.59 24.91 21.52
N ASP A 95 -7.03 24.40 22.68
CA ASP A 95 -6.26 23.70 23.71
C ASP A 95 -6.27 22.15 23.58
N SER A 96 -6.77 21.57 22.48
CA SER A 96 -6.87 20.10 22.28
C SER A 96 -5.68 19.49 21.51
N ASP A 97 -5.12 18.40 22.04
CA ASP A 97 -4.08 17.55 21.40
C ASP A 97 -4.51 16.95 20.03
N GLU A 98 -5.77 17.15 19.62
CA GLU A 98 -6.40 16.57 18.42
C GLU A 98 -6.33 17.47 17.17
N LYS A 99 -5.74 18.68 17.27
CA LYS A 99 -5.67 19.70 16.20
C LYS A 99 -5.11 19.22 14.84
N HIS A 100 -4.35 18.13 14.81
CA HIS A 100 -3.81 17.56 13.56
C HIS A 100 -4.23 16.10 13.33
N SER A 101 -5.40 15.70 13.85
CA SER A 101 -5.78 14.28 13.90
C SER A 101 -6.11 13.67 12.53
N PHE A 102 -6.63 14.43 11.57
CA PHE A 102 -6.98 13.93 10.24
C PHE A 102 -5.74 13.73 9.37
N SER A 103 -4.92 14.76 9.18
CA SER A 103 -3.69 14.69 8.37
C SER A 103 -2.71 13.64 8.90
N LYS A 104 -2.55 13.57 10.23
CA LYS A 104 -1.78 12.53 10.93
C LYS A 104 -2.35 11.14 10.69
N GLY A 105 -3.67 10.99 10.67
CA GLY A 105 -4.34 9.74 10.32
C GLY A 105 -3.98 9.25 8.91
N ILE A 106 -4.00 10.14 7.91
CA ILE A 106 -3.59 9.83 6.54
C ILE A 106 -2.11 9.42 6.47
N VAL A 107 -1.23 10.17 7.12
CA VAL A 107 0.23 9.91 7.13
C VAL A 107 0.59 8.57 7.78
N TRP A 108 0.01 8.24 8.94
CA TRP A 108 0.23 6.93 9.58
C TRP A 108 -0.38 5.77 8.79
N GLY A 109 -1.51 6.00 8.11
CA GLY A 109 -2.09 5.05 7.16
C GLY A 109 -1.15 4.75 5.99
N TYR A 110 -0.53 5.79 5.42
CA TYR A 110 0.48 5.65 4.37
C TYR A 110 1.73 4.88 4.85
N PHE A 111 2.26 5.15 6.05
CA PHE A 111 3.41 4.39 6.56
C PHE A 111 3.14 2.89 6.60
N THR A 112 1.94 2.50 7.05
CA THR A 112 1.51 1.09 7.06
C THR A 112 1.42 0.53 5.64
N GLN A 113 0.77 1.25 4.73
CA GLN A 113 0.63 0.85 3.32
C GLN A 113 1.98 0.72 2.61
N ALA A 114 2.91 1.65 2.83
CA ALA A 114 4.25 1.61 2.24
C ALA A 114 5.05 0.41 2.73
N GLU A 115 5.03 0.14 4.05
CA GLU A 115 5.74 -1.01 4.64
C GLU A 115 5.16 -2.37 4.23
N GLU A 116 3.86 -2.46 3.97
CA GLU A 116 3.25 -3.65 3.34
C GLU A 116 3.64 -3.76 1.87
N THR A 117 3.53 -2.66 1.12
CA THR A 117 3.85 -2.62 -0.32
C THR A 117 5.31 -2.98 -0.60
N PHE A 118 6.24 -2.54 0.25
CA PHE A 118 7.65 -2.90 0.13
C PHE A 118 7.91 -4.40 0.34
N LYS A 119 7.20 -5.06 1.27
CA LYS A 119 7.29 -6.52 1.43
C LYS A 119 6.77 -7.21 0.17
N ASP A 120 5.62 -6.76 -0.34
CA ASP A 120 5.02 -7.23 -1.60
C ASP A 120 5.97 -7.08 -2.81
N MET A 121 6.79 -6.01 -2.83
CA MET A 121 7.83 -5.77 -3.84
C MET A 121 9.01 -6.73 -3.70
N GLU A 122 9.53 -6.98 -2.49
CA GLU A 122 10.60 -7.97 -2.25
C GLU A 122 10.14 -9.38 -2.64
N ASP A 123 8.89 -9.71 -2.28
CA ASP A 123 8.22 -10.95 -2.65
C ASP A 123 8.11 -11.10 -4.18
N ALA A 124 7.73 -10.03 -4.88
CA ALA A 124 7.64 -10.01 -6.35
C ALA A 124 9.02 -10.08 -7.03
N LEU A 125 10.06 -9.45 -6.48
CA LEU A 125 11.46 -9.58 -6.92
C LEU A 125 11.94 -11.03 -6.79
N SER A 126 11.68 -11.69 -5.66
CA SER A 126 12.06 -13.10 -5.44
C SER A 126 11.40 -14.05 -6.47
N ARG A 127 10.16 -13.75 -6.86
CA ARG A 127 9.39 -14.46 -7.90
C ARG A 127 9.71 -14.00 -9.33
N LYS A 128 10.50 -12.93 -9.50
CA LYS A 128 10.81 -12.28 -10.78
C LYS A 128 9.58 -11.77 -11.54
N ASP A 129 8.56 -11.32 -10.81
CA ASP A 129 7.28 -10.86 -11.37
C ASP A 129 7.32 -9.37 -11.69
N LEU A 130 7.86 -9.05 -12.87
CA LEU A 130 7.99 -7.68 -13.38
C LEU A 130 6.63 -6.96 -13.51
N SER A 131 5.56 -7.68 -13.83
CA SER A 131 4.19 -7.12 -13.96
C SER A 131 3.64 -6.70 -12.59
N LYS A 132 3.82 -7.53 -11.56
CA LYS A 132 3.46 -7.18 -10.18
C LYS A 132 4.34 -6.04 -9.66
N LEU A 133 5.65 -6.03 -9.96
CA LEU A 133 6.55 -4.92 -9.60
C LEU A 133 6.10 -3.59 -10.25
N SER A 134 5.74 -3.60 -11.54
CA SER A 134 5.18 -2.45 -12.25
C SER A 134 3.90 -1.93 -11.57
N SER A 135 3.01 -2.85 -11.21
CA SER A 135 1.73 -2.55 -10.55
C SER A 135 1.90 -1.98 -9.13
N LEU A 136 2.84 -2.53 -8.36
CA LEU A 136 3.17 -2.06 -7.01
C LEU A 136 3.86 -0.69 -7.04
N GLY A 137 4.76 -0.47 -8.00
CA GLY A 137 5.38 0.83 -8.26
C GLY A 137 4.33 1.89 -8.58
N HIS A 138 3.40 1.59 -9.49
CA HIS A 138 2.29 2.48 -9.80
C HIS A 138 1.41 2.82 -8.58
N PHE A 139 1.08 1.82 -7.76
CA PHE A 139 0.28 2.00 -6.55
C PHE A 139 0.95 2.91 -5.52
N LEU A 140 2.21 2.61 -5.15
CA LEU A 140 2.94 3.40 -4.15
C LEU A 140 3.34 4.78 -4.67
N LYS A 141 3.55 4.94 -5.99
CA LYS A 141 3.70 6.26 -6.63
C LYS A 141 2.48 7.14 -6.36
N GLY A 142 1.27 6.60 -6.54
CA GLY A 142 0.02 7.34 -6.37
C GLY A 142 -0.19 7.85 -4.94
N SER A 143 0.03 7.00 -3.93
CA SER A 143 -0.12 7.40 -2.53
C SER A 143 1.03 8.27 -2.02
N SER A 144 2.26 8.08 -2.51
CA SER A 144 3.39 8.97 -2.19
C SER A 144 3.17 10.37 -2.77
N ALA A 145 2.69 10.47 -4.01
CA ALA A 145 2.38 11.74 -4.66
C ALA A 145 1.25 12.50 -3.93
N ALA A 146 0.22 11.79 -3.45
CA ALA A 146 -0.87 12.38 -2.69
C ALA A 146 -0.44 12.97 -1.33
N LEU A 147 0.73 12.61 -0.81
CA LEU A 147 1.35 13.16 0.40
C LEU A 147 2.55 14.08 0.11
N GLY A 148 2.85 14.38 -1.16
CA GLY A 148 4.01 15.18 -1.55
C GLY A 148 5.37 14.49 -1.35
N ILE A 149 5.44 13.16 -1.20
CA ILE A 149 6.72 12.46 -0.90
C ILE A 149 7.53 12.25 -2.18
N ILE A 150 8.31 13.27 -2.55
CA ILE A 150 8.95 13.46 -3.88
C ILE A 150 9.85 12.26 -4.25
N LYS A 151 10.81 11.91 -3.39
CA LYS A 151 11.83 10.89 -3.70
C LYS A 151 11.26 9.48 -3.82
N VAL A 152 10.27 9.15 -2.99
CA VAL A 152 9.57 7.85 -3.06
C VAL A 152 8.71 7.80 -4.32
N GLN A 153 7.96 8.86 -4.63
CA GLN A 153 7.20 8.96 -5.89
C GLN A 153 8.09 8.73 -7.12
N ALA A 154 9.23 9.42 -7.20
CA ALA A 154 10.16 9.30 -8.33
C ALA A 154 10.78 7.89 -8.43
N SER A 155 11.14 7.29 -7.30
CA SER A 155 11.65 5.91 -7.27
C SER A 155 10.57 4.89 -7.69
N CYS A 156 9.33 5.06 -7.24
CA CYS A 156 8.20 4.21 -7.62
C CYS A 156 7.81 4.37 -9.10
N GLU A 157 7.95 5.56 -9.67
CA GLU A 157 7.80 5.79 -11.11
C GLU A 157 8.85 5.04 -11.94
N LYS A 158 10.14 5.18 -11.62
CA LYS A 158 11.21 4.41 -12.29
C LYS A 158 10.97 2.90 -12.18
N MET A 159 10.50 2.43 -11.02
CA MET A 159 10.16 1.02 -10.80
C MET A 159 8.98 0.55 -11.67
N GLN A 160 7.98 1.41 -11.87
CA GLN A 160 6.88 1.18 -12.81
C GLN A 160 7.40 0.99 -14.25
N HIS A 161 8.30 1.87 -14.72
CA HIS A 161 8.88 1.77 -16.06
C HIS A 161 9.77 0.53 -16.23
N TYR A 162 10.65 0.26 -15.28
CA TYR A 162 11.52 -0.93 -15.33
C TYR A 162 10.70 -2.24 -15.30
N GLY A 163 9.61 -2.30 -14.53
CA GLY A 163 8.67 -3.43 -14.54
C GLY A 163 7.94 -3.63 -15.89
N ASN A 164 7.90 -2.60 -16.73
CA ASN A 164 7.41 -2.68 -18.11
C ASN A 164 8.55 -2.86 -19.13
N LEU A 165 9.75 -3.29 -18.69
CA LEU A 165 10.96 -3.47 -19.50
C LEU A 165 11.42 -2.18 -20.21
N ARG A 166 11.20 -1.01 -19.61
CA ARG A 166 11.48 0.28 -20.23
C ARG A 166 12.31 1.19 -19.32
N ASP A 167 13.37 1.78 -19.87
CA ASP A 167 14.13 2.85 -19.24
C ASP A 167 13.85 4.17 -19.97
N GLU A 168 13.05 5.03 -19.35
CA GLU A 168 12.71 6.35 -19.93
C GLU A 168 13.89 7.34 -19.86
N GLU A 169 14.86 7.15 -18.94
CA GLU A 169 16.03 8.04 -18.83
C GLU A 169 17.04 7.77 -19.95
N ALA A 170 17.25 6.50 -20.29
CA ALA A 170 18.05 6.11 -21.46
C ALA A 170 17.27 6.09 -22.78
N GLY A 171 15.92 6.19 -22.73
CA GLY A 171 15.03 6.04 -23.88
C GLY A 171 15.05 4.64 -24.51
N ALA A 172 15.41 3.61 -23.73
CA ALA A 172 15.75 2.27 -24.21
C ALA A 172 14.86 1.18 -23.58
N ASP A 173 14.77 0.03 -24.26
CA ASP A 173 14.17 -1.17 -23.69
C ASP A 173 15.21 -1.95 -22.86
N LEU A 174 14.75 -2.62 -21.82
CA LEU A 174 15.54 -3.46 -20.92
C LEU A 174 15.26 -4.94 -21.19
N ASP A 175 16.23 -5.81 -20.92
CA ASP A 175 15.94 -7.23 -20.72
C ASP A 175 15.49 -7.51 -19.28
N ASP A 176 14.82 -8.63 -19.07
CA ASP A 176 14.28 -9.05 -17.77
C ASP A 176 15.34 -9.05 -16.65
N ALA A 177 16.59 -9.42 -16.95
CA ALA A 177 17.63 -9.55 -15.94
C ALA A 177 18.17 -8.18 -15.50
N GLU A 178 18.38 -7.26 -16.44
CA GLU A 178 18.77 -5.88 -16.14
C GLU A 178 17.63 -5.11 -15.49
N ALA A 179 16.37 -5.31 -15.91
CA ALA A 179 15.19 -4.73 -15.27
C ALA A 179 15.07 -5.15 -13.80
N LEU A 180 15.15 -6.45 -13.50
CA LEU A 180 15.10 -6.95 -12.12
C LEU A 180 16.25 -6.39 -11.26
N LYS A 181 17.47 -6.36 -11.79
CA LYS A 181 18.65 -5.82 -11.09
C LYS A 181 18.51 -4.33 -10.77
N ARG A 182 17.93 -3.55 -11.70
CA ARG A 182 17.65 -2.12 -11.47
C ARG A 182 16.54 -1.91 -10.46
N ILE A 183 15.47 -2.71 -10.52
CA ILE A 183 14.37 -2.65 -9.53
C ILE A 183 14.88 -2.99 -8.13
N ASP A 184 15.76 -3.99 -7.98
CA ASP A 184 16.38 -4.37 -6.70
C ASP A 184 17.17 -3.21 -6.07
N ALA A 185 18.12 -2.62 -6.82
CA ALA A 185 18.89 -1.46 -6.36
C ALA A 185 18.00 -0.23 -6.06
N LEU A 186 16.98 -0.01 -6.90
CA LEU A 186 16.03 1.08 -6.74
C LEU A 186 15.09 0.89 -5.54
N LEU A 187 14.73 -0.34 -5.20
CA LEU A 187 13.93 -0.66 -4.01
C LEU A 187 14.72 -0.37 -2.72
N VAL A 188 16.02 -0.70 -2.69
CA VAL A 188 16.91 -0.32 -1.58
C VAL A 188 16.96 1.19 -1.40
N LYS A 189 17.13 1.96 -2.50
CA LYS A 189 17.09 3.43 -2.44
C LYS A 189 15.72 3.95 -1.98
N CYS A 190 14.64 3.44 -2.55
CA CYS A 190 13.26 3.83 -2.21
C CYS A 190 12.95 3.62 -0.72
N LYS A 191 13.46 2.54 -0.11
CA LYS A 191 13.38 2.29 1.33
C LYS A 191 14.19 3.29 2.17
N LYS A 192 15.38 3.72 1.72
CA LYS A 192 16.14 4.81 2.36
C LYS A 192 15.34 6.13 2.30
N ASP A 193 14.88 6.51 1.10
CA ASP A 193 14.10 7.73 0.84
C ASP A 193 12.82 7.76 1.71
N TYR A 194 12.08 6.64 1.78
CA TYR A 194 10.91 6.49 2.64
C TYR A 194 11.24 6.67 4.13
N LYS A 195 12.36 6.11 4.60
CA LYS A 195 12.77 6.26 6.01
C LYS A 195 13.12 7.71 6.34
N ALA A 196 13.75 8.45 5.42
CA ALA A 196 14.00 9.88 5.58
C ALA A 196 12.66 10.66 5.66
N ALA A 197 11.74 10.44 4.72
CA ALA A 197 10.41 11.07 4.72
C ALA A 197 9.61 10.75 5.99
N LYS A 198 9.58 9.49 6.43
CA LYS A 198 8.92 9.06 7.67
C LYS A 198 9.50 9.76 8.89
N ASN A 199 10.82 9.81 9.02
CA ASN A 199 11.49 10.48 10.14
C ASN A 199 11.20 11.98 10.15
N TRP A 200 11.23 12.63 8.98
CA TRP A 200 10.90 14.05 8.84
C TRP A 200 9.46 14.34 9.26
N MET A 201 8.49 13.58 8.73
CA MET A 201 7.07 13.74 9.06
C MET A 201 6.78 13.47 10.53
N VAL A 202 7.33 12.40 11.12
CA VAL A 202 7.16 12.10 12.55
C VAL A 202 7.69 13.23 13.41
N LYS A 203 8.90 13.74 13.11
CA LYS A 203 9.47 14.88 13.83
C LYS A 203 8.59 16.13 13.71
N MET A 204 8.12 16.44 12.50
CA MET A 204 7.26 17.60 12.24
C MET A 204 5.95 17.53 13.05
N TYR A 205 5.28 16.37 13.14
CA TYR A 205 4.11 16.19 14.02
C TYR A 205 4.42 16.09 15.53
N ASP A 206 5.68 15.89 15.92
CA ASP A 206 6.12 15.97 17.32
C ASP A 206 6.47 17.41 17.71
N ASP A 207 7.01 18.20 16.79
CA ASP A 207 7.32 19.64 16.94
C ASP A 207 6.06 20.54 16.86
N LEU A 208 4.91 20.00 16.39
CA LEU A 208 3.58 20.66 16.35
C LEU A 208 2.76 20.50 17.64
N LYS A 209 3.32 19.91 18.71
CA LYS A 209 2.69 19.74 20.03
C LYS A 209 3.13 20.82 21.01
#